data_AF-A0A6L5WL68-F1
#
_entry.id   AF-A0A6L5WL68-F1
#
_cell.length_a   1.000
_cell.length_b   1.000
_cell.length_c   1.000
_cell.angle_alpha   90.00
_cell.angle_beta   90.00
_cell.angle_gamma   90.00
#
_symmetry.space_group_name_H-M   'P 1'
#
loop_
_entity.id
_entity.type
_entity.pdbx_description
1 polymer ?
#
loop_
_entity_poly.entity_id
_entity_poly.type
_entity_poly.pdbx_seq_one_letter_code
_entity_poly.pdbx_strand_id
1 'polypeptide(L)'
;MIIFDSIRNFISGSMSYDEIVMPTLDALQNMRDYYAGVWFLNHQSKQDFTGENNKAYKGATAFFDSCDEAYFVKKRKRKENRLIATLEPMKQRDDTKPQAVIIDTANLSLEFDDYMLYAMNEKQATALEYARDITKENPNGISRNNLINEIKKEPNMMK
;
A
#
# COMPACT_ATOMS: atom_id res chain seq x y z
N MET A 1 23.05 0.48 1.19
CA MET A 1 21.68 0.87 0.82
C MET A 1 21.63 2.37 0.69
N ILE A 2 21.04 2.89 -0.39
CA ILE A 2 20.91 4.32 -0.67
C ILE A 2 19.41 4.61 -0.87
N ILE A 3 18.91 5.68 -0.24
CA ILE A 3 17.50 6.07 -0.32
C ILE A 3 17.40 7.49 -0.85
N PHE A 4 16.63 7.66 -1.92
CA PHE A 4 16.31 8.96 -2.50
C PHE A 4 14.91 9.38 -2.07
N ASP A 5 14.83 10.35 -1.16
CA ASP A 5 13.55 10.96 -0.77
C ASP A 5 13.06 11.88 -1.90
N SER A 6 12.00 11.43 -2.56
CA SER A 6 11.39 12.05 -3.73
C SER A 6 12.32 12.12 -4.95
N ILE A 7 12.26 11.09 -5.82
CA ILE A 7 13.08 10.97 -7.04
C ILE A 7 12.99 12.19 -7.97
N ARG A 8 11.84 12.89 -7.95
CA ARG A 8 11.60 14.13 -8.69
C ARG A 8 12.71 15.17 -8.51
N ASN A 9 13.32 15.24 -7.33
CA ASN A 9 14.33 16.26 -7.02
C ASN A 9 15.67 16.00 -7.73
N PHE A 10 15.83 14.81 -8.33
CA PHE A 10 17.04 14.36 -9.02
C PHE A 10 16.83 14.27 -10.54
N ILE A 11 15.72 14.80 -11.07
CA ILE A 11 15.37 14.77 -12.49
C ILE A 11 15.20 16.20 -12.98
N SER A 12 16.03 16.58 -13.95
CA SER A 12 15.99 17.89 -14.60
C SER A 12 15.02 17.87 -15.78
N GLY A 13 13.76 18.19 -15.52
CA GLY A 13 12.75 18.37 -16.57
C GLY A 13 11.40 17.74 -16.25
N SER A 14 10.59 17.54 -17.28
CA SER A 14 9.29 16.88 -17.14
C SER A 14 9.47 15.38 -16.97
N MET A 15 9.01 14.86 -15.83
CA MET A 15 9.04 13.42 -15.53
C MET A 15 8.12 12.59 -16.43
N SER A 16 7.33 13.21 -17.31
CA SER A 16 6.38 12.51 -18.19
C SER A 16 7.04 11.92 -19.45
N TYR A 17 8.31 12.21 -19.69
CA TYR A 17 9.03 11.80 -20.89
C TYR A 17 10.17 10.84 -20.53
N ASP A 18 10.22 9.69 -21.19
CA ASP A 18 11.23 8.66 -20.93
C ASP A 18 12.65 9.22 -21.14
N GLU A 19 12.89 9.95 -22.22
CA GLU A 19 14.20 10.54 -22.54
C GLU A 19 14.73 11.50 -21.46
N ILE A 20 13.82 12.08 -20.64
CA ILE A 20 14.19 12.98 -19.54
C ILE A 20 14.50 12.21 -18.26
N VAL A 21 13.79 11.10 -17.99
CA VAL A 21 13.95 10.36 -16.72
C VAL A 21 15.00 9.25 -16.82
N MET A 22 15.20 8.68 -18.00
CA MET A 22 16.11 7.56 -18.24
C MET A 22 17.55 7.83 -17.78
N PRO A 23 18.18 9.00 -18.01
CA PRO A 23 19.53 9.26 -17.52
C PRO A 23 19.68 9.10 -16.00
N THR A 24 18.68 9.53 -15.23
CA THR A 24 18.67 9.34 -13.78
C THR A 24 18.45 7.86 -13.42
N LEU A 25 17.52 7.17 -14.08
CA LEU A 25 17.24 5.76 -13.81
C LEU A 25 18.42 4.84 -14.17
N ASP A 26 19.10 5.10 -15.28
CA ASP A 26 20.32 4.39 -15.70
C ASP A 26 21.44 4.60 -14.68
N ALA A 27 21.58 5.81 -14.13
CA ALA A 27 22.54 6.06 -13.05
C ALA A 27 22.22 5.23 -11.79
N LEU A 28 20.94 5.08 -11.44
CA LEU A 28 20.52 4.22 -10.32
C LEU A 28 20.79 2.73 -10.60
N GLN A 29 20.56 2.27 -11.84
CA GLN A 29 20.88 0.91 -12.25
C GLN A 29 22.38 0.64 -12.17
N ASN A 30 23.21 1.57 -12.66
CA ASN A 30 24.65 1.47 -12.55
C ASN A 30 25.11 1.37 -11.09
N MET A 31 24.49 2.12 -10.16
CA MET A 31 24.79 1.98 -8.72
C MET A 31 24.46 0.56 -8.20
N ARG A 32 23.34 -0.03 -8.66
CA ARG A 32 22.95 -1.40 -8.31
C ARG A 32 23.98 -2.42 -8.80
N ASP A 33 24.57 -2.21 -9.97
CA ASP A 33 25.61 -3.09 -10.51
C ASP A 33 26.89 -3.10 -9.64
N TYR A 34 27.08 -2.08 -8.80
CA TYR A 34 28.10 -2.06 -7.74
C TYR A 34 27.58 -2.59 -6.38
N TYR A 35 26.59 -3.48 -6.41
CA TYR A 35 25.97 -4.13 -5.24
C TYR A 35 25.27 -3.17 -4.26
N ALA A 36 24.96 -1.94 -4.68
CA ALA A 36 24.18 -1.03 -3.85
C ALA A 36 22.67 -1.33 -4.00
N GLY A 37 21.99 -1.62 -2.88
CA GLY A 37 20.52 -1.54 -2.86
C GLY A 37 20.07 -0.09 -2.98
N VAL A 38 19.30 0.24 -4.01
CA VAL A 38 18.81 1.59 -4.31
C VAL A 38 17.29 1.65 -4.17
N TRP A 39 16.80 2.58 -3.36
CA TRP A 39 15.38 2.83 -3.15
C TRP A 39 15.07 4.30 -3.44
N PHE A 40 13.91 4.58 -4.03
CA PHE A 40 13.46 5.95 -4.22
C PHE A 40 11.96 6.07 -3.97
N LEU A 41 11.55 7.24 -3.48
CA LEU A 41 10.13 7.56 -3.32
C LEU A 41 9.62 8.24 -4.59
N ASN A 42 8.58 7.70 -5.21
CA ASN A 42 7.88 8.33 -6.33
C ASN A 42 6.49 8.81 -5.90
N HIS A 43 6.08 9.95 -6.42
CA HIS A 43 4.76 10.53 -6.14
C HIS A 43 3.69 9.89 -7.02
N GLN A 44 2.47 9.86 -6.53
CA GLN A 44 1.31 9.56 -7.37
C GLN A 44 0.90 10.79 -8.19
N SER A 45 0.26 10.54 -9.32
CA SER A 45 -0.45 11.59 -10.05
C SER A 45 -1.58 12.16 -9.18
N LYS A 46 -1.94 13.44 -9.36
CA LYS A 46 -3.10 14.01 -8.66
C LYS A 46 -4.34 13.20 -9.07
N GLN A 47 -5.14 12.80 -8.10
CA GLN A 47 -6.40 12.09 -8.29
C GLN A 47 -7.55 12.94 -7.78
N ASP A 48 -8.73 12.74 -8.37
CA ASP A 48 -9.96 13.37 -7.88
C ASP A 48 -10.35 12.78 -6.52
N PHE A 49 -10.79 13.64 -5.60
CA PHE A 49 -11.11 13.28 -4.21
C PHE A 49 -12.32 12.35 -4.06
N THR A 50 -13.04 12.06 -5.14
CA THR A 50 -14.32 11.35 -5.14
C THR A 50 -14.20 9.87 -5.55
N GLY A 51 -13.02 9.42 -5.99
CA GLY A 51 -12.79 8.06 -6.49
C GLY A 51 -11.91 7.20 -5.58
N GLU A 52 -11.96 5.88 -5.77
CA GLU A 52 -10.96 4.98 -5.20
C GLU A 52 -9.58 5.27 -5.80
N ASN A 53 -8.52 5.23 -4.97
CA ASN A 53 -7.17 5.49 -5.44
C ASN A 53 -6.76 4.44 -6.47
N ASN A 54 -6.50 4.88 -7.70
CA ASN A 54 -6.18 4.01 -8.83
C ASN A 54 -4.74 3.47 -8.82
N LYS A 55 -3.97 3.76 -7.75
CA LYS A 55 -2.58 3.34 -7.54
C LYS A 55 -1.59 3.82 -8.61
N ALA A 56 -1.99 4.76 -9.47
CA ALA A 56 -1.13 5.30 -10.51
C ALA A 56 0.04 6.08 -9.88
N TYR A 57 1.23 5.88 -10.44
CA TYR A 57 2.40 6.70 -10.15
C TYR A 57 2.48 7.87 -11.13
N LYS A 58 3.25 8.90 -10.78
CA LYS A 58 3.49 10.06 -11.64
C LYS A 58 4.71 9.84 -12.52
N GLY A 59 4.60 10.27 -13.77
CA GLY A 59 5.69 10.30 -14.73
C GLY A 59 5.58 9.21 -15.78
N ALA A 60 6.69 8.99 -16.48
CA ALA A 60 6.81 8.11 -17.61
C ALA A 60 6.86 6.62 -17.19
N THR A 61 6.53 5.71 -18.11
CA THR A 61 6.48 4.27 -17.83
C THR A 61 7.83 3.69 -17.43
N ALA A 62 8.93 4.32 -17.87
CA ALA A 62 10.29 3.96 -17.50
C ALA A 62 10.53 3.82 -15.99
N PHE A 63 9.84 4.58 -15.14
CA PHE A 63 9.96 4.43 -13.68
C PHE A 63 9.57 3.02 -13.21
N PHE A 64 8.50 2.48 -13.75
CA PHE A 64 8.03 1.15 -13.39
C PHE A 64 8.84 0.08 -14.11
N ASP A 65 9.19 0.29 -15.37
CA ASP A 65 9.93 -0.68 -16.19
C ASP A 65 11.36 -0.90 -15.67
N SER A 66 12.01 0.14 -15.15
CA SER A 66 13.39 0.10 -14.67
C SER A 66 13.57 -0.50 -13.27
N CYS A 67 12.52 -0.54 -12.45
CA CYS A 67 12.61 -1.10 -11.10
C CYS A 67 12.52 -2.63 -11.10
N ASP A 68 13.17 -3.28 -10.15
CA ASP A 68 12.95 -4.72 -9.90
C ASP A 68 11.66 -4.95 -9.12
N GLU A 69 11.48 -4.18 -8.05
CA GLU A 69 10.32 -4.21 -7.16
C GLU A 69 9.68 -2.82 -7.10
N ALA A 70 8.35 -2.78 -7.02
CA ALA A 70 7.61 -1.52 -6.81
C ALA A 70 6.47 -1.76 -5.84
N TYR A 71 6.25 -0.81 -4.92
CA TYR A 71 5.20 -0.90 -3.91
C TYR A 71 4.30 0.34 -3.94
N PHE A 72 3.00 0.10 -3.87
CA PHE A 72 2.03 1.12 -3.51
C PHE A 72 1.96 1.21 -1.98
N VAL A 73 2.31 2.38 -1.45
CA VAL A 73 2.29 2.64 -0.01
C VAL A 73 1.06 3.49 0.33
N LYS A 74 0.19 2.96 1.19
CA LYS A 74 -1.00 3.66 1.66
C LYS A 74 -0.97 3.83 3.17
N LYS A 75 -0.96 5.08 3.63
CA LYS A 75 -1.14 5.41 5.03
C LYS A 75 -2.57 5.10 5.47
N ARG A 76 -2.72 4.49 6.64
CA ARG A 76 -4.01 4.24 7.30
C ARG A 76 -4.23 5.26 8.42
N LYS A 77 -5.46 5.30 8.95
CA LYS A 77 -5.81 6.19 10.06
C LYS A 77 -4.86 5.93 11.23
N ARG A 78 -4.18 6.97 11.69
CA ARG A 78 -3.29 6.91 12.84
C ARG A 78 -4.10 6.51 14.08
N LYS A 79 -3.53 5.65 14.93
CA LYS A 79 -4.08 5.29 16.24
C LYS A 79 -3.05 5.69 17.29
N GLU A 80 -3.32 6.75 18.04
CA GLU A 80 -2.40 7.24 19.09
C GLU A 80 -0.97 7.48 18.57
N ASN A 81 0.03 6.85 19.19
CA ASN A 81 1.44 6.85 18.79
C ASN A 81 1.75 5.93 17.60
N ARG A 82 0.79 5.15 17.08
CA ARG A 82 1.01 4.17 16.00
C ARG A 82 0.69 4.77 14.63
N LEU A 83 1.73 4.97 13.83
CA LEU A 83 1.61 5.22 12.39
C LEU A 83 1.48 3.88 11.68
N ILE A 84 0.49 3.76 10.79
CA ILE A 84 0.17 2.50 10.10
C ILE A 84 0.24 2.76 8.60
N ALA A 85 0.98 1.92 7.89
CA ALA A 85 1.05 1.92 6.43
C ALA A 85 0.86 0.51 5.89
N THR A 86 0.20 0.39 4.74
CA THR A 86 0.12 -0.86 3.98
C THR A 86 1.00 -0.74 2.74
N LEU A 87 1.81 -1.76 2.49
CA LEU A 87 2.66 -1.90 1.31
C LEU A 87 2.08 -3.00 0.44
N GLU A 88 1.64 -2.62 -0.75
CA GLU A 88 1.09 -3.53 -1.75
C GLU A 88 2.05 -3.61 -2.94
N PRO A 89 2.61 -4.79 -3.27
CA PRO A 89 3.46 -4.94 -4.44
C PRO A 89 2.68 -4.58 -5.72
N MET A 90 3.27 -3.72 -6.53
CA MET A 90 2.78 -3.30 -7.83
C MET A 90 3.58 -3.98 -8.96
N LYS A 91 4.87 -4.21 -8.73
CA LYS A 91 5.77 -5.00 -9.58
C LYS A 91 6.51 -6.00 -8.68
N GLN A 92 6.58 -7.25 -9.12
CA GLN A 92 7.23 -8.35 -8.42
C GLN A 92 8.15 -9.06 -9.40
N ARG A 93 9.44 -9.12 -9.10
CA ARG A 93 10.39 -10.05 -9.72
C ARG A 93 10.73 -11.21 -8.79
N ASP A 94 10.51 -11.05 -7.48
CA ASP A 94 10.61 -12.08 -6.44
C ASP A 94 9.25 -12.46 -5.81
N ASP A 95 9.23 -13.39 -4.83
CA ASP A 95 8.03 -13.81 -4.08
C ASP A 95 7.62 -12.78 -2.99
N THR A 96 7.59 -11.51 -3.36
CA THR A 96 7.28 -10.38 -2.47
C THR A 96 5.79 -10.33 -2.14
N LYS A 97 5.50 -10.35 -0.84
CA LYS A 97 4.13 -10.37 -0.30
C LYS A 97 3.70 -9.01 0.20
N PRO A 98 2.40 -8.68 0.13
CA PRO A 98 1.88 -7.46 0.75
C PRO A 98 2.04 -7.50 2.27
N GLN A 99 2.28 -6.33 2.87
CA GLN A 99 2.58 -6.21 4.31
C GLN A 99 1.90 -4.98 4.92
N ALA A 100 1.48 -5.09 6.18
CA ALA A 100 1.21 -3.92 7.01
C ALA A 100 2.44 -3.62 7.87
N VAL A 101 2.80 -2.34 7.96
CA VAL A 101 3.88 -1.83 8.79
C VAL A 101 3.31 -0.85 9.80
N ILE A 102 3.62 -1.11 11.07
CA ILE A 102 3.21 -0.30 12.21
C ILE A 102 4.46 0.29 12.83
N ILE A 103 4.51 1.61 12.90
CA ILE A 103 5.60 2.37 13.52
C ILE A 103 5.06 2.96 14.81
N ASP A 104 5.61 2.52 15.94
CA ASP A 104 5.38 3.16 17.23
C ASP A 104 6.31 4.37 17.38
N THR A 105 5.75 5.57 17.32
CA THR A 105 6.54 6.79 17.40
C THR A 105 6.99 7.16 18.81
N ALA A 106 6.45 6.53 19.85
CA ALA A 106 6.89 6.74 21.22
C ALA A 106 8.15 5.90 21.52
N ASN A 107 8.16 4.66 21.02
CA ASN A 107 9.26 3.71 21.26
C ASN A 107 10.25 3.60 20.09
N LEU A 108 9.96 4.26 18.96
CA LEU A 108 10.73 4.19 17.72
C LEU A 108 10.89 2.74 17.20
N SER A 109 9.87 1.91 17.41
CA SER A 109 9.87 0.51 16.99
C SER A 109 9.01 0.29 15.74
N LEU A 110 9.34 -0.78 15.01
CA LEU A 110 8.63 -1.20 13.81
C LEU A 110 8.11 -2.63 14.01
N GLU A 111 6.86 -2.84 13.64
CA GLU A 111 6.16 -4.13 13.66
C GLU A 111 5.54 -4.40 12.28
N PHE A 112 5.55 -5.67 11.88
CA PHE A 112 4.85 -6.16 10.69
C PHE A 112 3.61 -6.94 11.12
N ASP A 113 2.49 -6.71 10.45
CA ASP A 113 1.20 -7.31 10.80
C ASP A 113 0.44 -7.72 9.52
N ASP A 114 -0.72 -8.38 9.69
CA ASP A 114 -1.55 -8.90 8.60
C ASP A 114 -2.04 -7.77 7.69
N TYR A 115 -1.51 -7.74 6.46
CA TYR A 115 -1.92 -6.79 5.43
C TYR A 115 -3.44 -6.76 5.25
N MET A 116 -4.11 -7.91 5.21
CA MET A 116 -5.54 -7.99 4.89
C MET A 116 -6.37 -7.24 5.93
N LEU A 117 -5.96 -7.29 7.20
CA LEU A 117 -6.61 -6.59 8.29
C LEU A 117 -6.56 -5.05 8.11
N TYR A 118 -5.42 -4.52 7.65
CA TYR A 118 -5.25 -3.07 7.48
C TYR A 118 -5.63 -2.58 6.08
N ALA A 119 -5.71 -3.48 5.10
CA ALA A 119 -6.01 -3.16 3.73
C ALA A 119 -7.49 -2.84 3.51
N MET A 120 -8.37 -3.40 4.35
CA MET A 120 -9.82 -3.30 4.25
C MET A 120 -10.33 -1.87 4.00
N ASN A 121 -11.34 -1.77 3.14
CA ASN A 121 -12.16 -0.57 3.01
C ASN A 121 -13.22 -0.50 4.12
N GLU A 122 -13.95 0.60 4.20
CA GLU A 122 -14.96 0.82 5.25
C GLU A 122 -16.05 -0.25 5.25
N LYS A 123 -16.54 -0.65 4.07
CA LYS A 123 -17.56 -1.70 3.95
C LYS A 123 -17.05 -3.04 4.49
N GLN A 124 -15.82 -3.41 4.14
CA GLN A 124 -15.19 -4.66 4.63
C GLN A 124 -14.94 -4.62 6.13
N ALA A 125 -14.46 -3.49 6.67
CA ALA A 125 -14.25 -3.32 8.10
C ALA A 125 -15.55 -3.44 8.89
N THR A 126 -16.62 -2.76 8.44
CA THR A 126 -17.95 -2.86 9.03
C THR A 126 -18.49 -4.29 8.97
N ALA A 127 -18.25 -5.00 7.87
CA ALA A 127 -18.69 -6.40 7.72
C ALA A 127 -17.99 -7.30 8.72
N LEU A 128 -16.69 -7.09 8.93
CA LEU A 128 -15.90 -7.86 9.88
C LEU A 128 -16.34 -7.59 11.32
N GLU A 129 -16.58 -6.33 11.69
CA GLU A 129 -17.07 -5.99 13.04
C GLU A 129 -18.44 -6.62 13.31
N TYR A 130 -19.35 -6.53 12.36
CA TYR A 130 -20.67 -7.14 12.50
C TYR A 130 -20.62 -8.66 12.56
N ALA A 131 -19.78 -9.30 11.72
CA ALA A 131 -19.56 -10.75 11.76
C ALA A 131 -19.00 -11.20 13.11
N ARG A 132 -18.09 -10.42 13.71
CA ARG A 132 -17.53 -10.68 15.04
C ARG A 132 -18.62 -10.63 16.10
N ASP A 133 -19.54 -9.67 16.01
CA ASP A 133 -20.59 -9.50 17.02
C ASP A 133 -21.64 -10.62 16.92
N ILE A 134 -22.07 -11.01 15.71
CA ILE A 134 -22.91 -12.22 15.50
C ILE A 134 -22.24 -13.46 16.08
N THR A 135 -20.93 -13.62 15.86
CA THR A 135 -20.20 -14.80 16.35
C THR A 135 -20.16 -14.85 17.88
N LYS A 136 -20.05 -13.70 18.56
CA LYS A 136 -20.14 -13.62 20.03
C LYS A 136 -21.52 -14.01 20.55
N GLU A 137 -22.58 -13.64 19.84
CA GLU A 137 -23.96 -13.99 20.18
C GLU A 137 -24.28 -15.47 19.92
N ASN A 138 -23.45 -16.16 19.13
CA ASN A 138 -23.60 -17.57 18.77
C ASN A 138 -22.40 -18.42 19.26
N PRO A 139 -22.20 -18.58 20.59
CA PRO A 139 -21.02 -19.24 21.15
C PRO A 139 -20.91 -20.74 20.80
N ASN A 140 -22.04 -21.37 20.47
CA ASN A 140 -22.09 -22.77 20.01
C ASN A 140 -21.80 -22.91 18.50
N GLY A 141 -21.40 -21.82 17.84
CA GLY A 141 -21.15 -21.76 16.41
C GLY A 141 -22.38 -21.34 15.61
N ILE A 142 -22.10 -20.77 14.44
CA ILE A 142 -23.09 -20.40 13.43
C ILE A 142 -22.64 -21.00 12.10
N SER A 143 -23.59 -21.49 11.29
CA SER A 143 -23.24 -21.99 9.95
C SER A 143 -22.79 -20.84 9.06
N ARG A 144 -21.86 -21.11 8.13
CA ARG A 144 -21.38 -20.12 7.17
C ARG A 144 -22.52 -19.42 6.41
N ASN A 145 -23.53 -20.18 5.97
CA ASN A 145 -24.66 -19.63 5.22
C ASN A 145 -25.51 -18.69 6.08
N ASN A 146 -25.75 -19.05 7.36
CA ASN A 146 -26.50 -18.19 8.27
C ASN A 146 -25.72 -16.92 8.58
N LEU A 147 -24.42 -17.01 8.83
CA LEU A 147 -23.56 -15.84 9.06
C LEU A 147 -23.59 -14.87 7.86
N ILE A 148 -23.44 -15.39 6.63
CA ILE A 148 -23.51 -14.58 5.42
C ILE A 148 -24.88 -13.90 5.28
N ASN A 149 -25.96 -14.62 5.59
CA ASN A 149 -27.31 -14.07 5.51
C ASN A 149 -27.54 -12.96 6.53
N GLU A 150 -27.05 -13.11 7.77
CA GLU A 150 -27.14 -12.05 8.78
C GLU A 150 -26.33 -10.82 8.35
N ILE A 151 -25.08 -10.99 7.91
CA ILE A 151 -24.25 -9.86 7.43
C ILE A 151 -24.94 -9.10 6.30
N LYS A 152 -25.59 -9.81 5.36
CA LYS A 152 -26.30 -9.17 4.25
C LYS A 152 -27.53 -8.37 4.69
N LYS A 153 -28.14 -8.65 5.84
CA LYS A 153 -29.30 -7.91 6.36
C LYS A 153 -28.92 -6.55 6.95
N GLU A 154 -27.64 -6.33 7.24
CA GLU A 154 -27.16 -5.08 7.83
C GLU A 154 -27.42 -3.89 6.87
N PRO A 155 -28.18 -2.85 7.28
CA PRO A 155 -28.58 -1.74 6.40
C PRO A 155 -27.41 -0.99 5.78
N ASN A 156 -26.26 -0.96 6.46
CA ASN A 156 -25.04 -0.31 6.00
C ASN A 156 -24.27 -1.12 4.94
N MET A 157 -24.65 -2.38 4.66
CA MET A 157 -24.08 -3.22 3.60
C MET A 157 -24.78 -3.03 2.24
N MET A 158 -26.01 -2.48 2.23
CA MET A 158 -26.86 -2.37 1.03
C MET A 158 -26.76 -1.02 0.29
N LYS A 159 -25.97 -0.08 0.81
CA LYS A 159 -25.62 1.20 0.18
C LYS A 159 -24.13 1.18 -0.15
#